data_AF-A0A401Q297-F1
#
_entry.id   AF-A0A401Q297-F1
#
_cell.length_a   1.000
_cell.length_b   1.000
_cell.length_c   1.000
_cell.angle_alpha   90.00
_cell.angle_beta   90.00
_cell.angle_gamma   90.00
#
_symmetry.space_group_name_H-M   'P 1'
#
loop_
_entity.id
_entity.type
_entity.pdbx_description
1 polymer ?
#
loop_
_entity_poly.entity_id
_entity_poly.type
_entity_poly.pdbx_seq_one_letter_code
_entity_poly.pdbx_strand_id
1 'polypeptide(L)'
;MEDEEEGRKFSQNHVTQSTSFEDPRLEGSQVIQPASRKIEMKRDPVLGFGFVAGSEKPVVVRSVTPGGPSEGKLIPGDQIIKINDEPVSTAPRERVIDLVR
;
A
#
# COMPACT_ATOMS: atom_id res chain seq x y z
N MET A 1 -11.64 -40.44 -2.97
CA MET A 1 -12.89 -39.83 -3.43
C MET A 1 -13.45 -39.15 -2.19
N GLU A 2 -13.35 -37.85 -1.99
CA GLU A 2 -13.04 -36.70 -2.84
C GLU A 2 -12.35 -35.63 -1.96
N ASP A 3 -11.50 -34.85 -2.61
CA ASP A 3 -10.88 -33.62 -2.16
C ASP A 3 -11.90 -32.60 -1.64
N GLU A 4 -11.51 -31.78 -0.65
CA GLU A 4 -11.83 -30.34 -0.69
C GLU A 4 -10.87 -29.53 0.20
N GLU A 5 -9.99 -28.82 -0.50
CA GLU A 5 -9.12 -27.74 -0.04
C GLU A 5 -9.98 -26.57 0.45
N GLU A 6 -9.98 -26.24 1.75
CA GLU A 6 -10.20 -24.84 2.12
C GLU A 6 -9.72 -24.48 3.52
N GLY A 7 -8.84 -23.48 3.56
CA GLY A 7 -8.33 -22.88 4.77
C GLY A 7 -6.93 -22.33 4.59
N ARG A 8 -6.71 -21.46 3.59
CA ARG A 8 -5.46 -20.70 3.49
C ARG A 8 -5.33 -19.84 4.74
N LYS A 9 -4.52 -20.31 5.69
CA LYS A 9 -4.16 -19.60 6.91
C LYS A 9 -3.24 -18.45 6.54
N PHE A 10 -3.79 -17.26 6.35
CA PHE A 10 -2.98 -16.04 6.27
C PHE A 10 -2.71 -15.55 7.69
N SER A 11 -1.46 -15.67 8.14
CA SER A 11 -0.96 -15.00 9.33
C SER A 11 0.10 -14.00 8.87
N GLN A 12 -0.23 -12.71 8.91
CA GLN A 12 0.76 -11.66 8.72
C GLN A 12 0.84 -10.83 9.99
N ASN A 13 1.76 -11.22 10.88
CA ASN A 13 2.26 -10.38 11.97
C ASN A 13 3.77 -10.64 12.07
N HIS A 14 4.52 -10.01 11.18
CA HIS A 14 5.98 -9.93 11.28
C HIS A 14 6.32 -8.69 12.10
N VAL A 15 6.04 -8.74 13.40
CA VAL A 15 6.69 -7.89 14.39
C VAL A 15 8.06 -8.53 14.64
N THR A 16 9.12 -7.85 14.24
CA THR A 16 10.49 -8.17 14.67
C THR A 16 10.59 -7.90 16.17
N GLN A 17 10.32 -8.93 16.96
CA GLN A 17 10.47 -8.93 18.41
C GLN A 17 11.94 -9.20 18.75
N SER A 18 12.75 -8.15 18.87
CA SER A 18 13.92 -8.18 19.76
C SER A 18 13.42 -7.75 21.13
N THR A 19 12.87 -8.71 21.89
CA THR A 19 12.42 -8.50 23.27
C THR A 19 13.64 -8.43 24.19
N SER A 20 14.03 -7.23 24.60
CA SER A 20 14.73 -7.07 25.87
C SER A 20 13.83 -6.22 26.76
N PHE A 21 13.50 -6.81 27.90
CA PHE A 21 12.61 -6.36 28.95
C PHE A 21 12.75 -4.86 29.25
N GLU A 22 11.64 -4.12 29.36
CA GLU A 22 11.16 -3.53 30.62
C GLU A 22 9.94 -2.59 30.44
N ASP A 23 9.09 -2.60 31.46
CA ASP A 23 8.01 -1.67 31.86
C ASP A 23 6.53 -1.97 31.45
N PRO A 24 5.71 -2.53 32.37
CA PRO A 24 4.28 -2.84 32.16
C PRO A 24 3.32 -1.65 32.32
N ARG A 25 3.75 -0.40 32.10
CA ARG A 25 2.93 0.82 32.33
C ARG A 25 2.62 1.68 31.10
N LEU A 26 2.86 1.20 29.88
CA LEU A 26 2.52 1.90 28.64
C LEU A 26 1.32 1.25 27.95
N GLU A 27 0.19 1.20 28.65
CA GLU A 27 -1.12 0.86 28.09
C GLU A 27 -1.59 1.98 27.17
N GLY A 28 -1.16 1.89 25.93
CA GLY A 28 -1.54 2.76 24.84
C GLY A 28 -0.72 2.32 23.66
N SER A 29 -1.06 1.12 23.14
CA SER A 29 -0.53 0.57 21.89
C SER A 29 -0.46 1.68 20.86
N GLN A 30 0.71 2.32 20.73
CA GLN A 30 0.98 3.21 19.63
C GLN A 30 1.04 2.26 18.44
N VAL A 31 -0.12 2.05 17.82
CA VAL A 31 -0.20 1.58 16.45
C VAL A 31 0.67 2.58 15.71
N ILE A 32 1.92 2.19 15.44
CA ILE A 32 2.82 2.97 14.60
C ILE A 32 2.13 2.91 13.25
N GLN A 33 1.22 3.86 13.01
CA GLN A 33 0.60 4.04 11.72
C GLN A 33 1.78 4.16 10.76
N PRO A 34 1.88 3.30 9.72
CA PRO A 34 3.00 3.37 8.81
C PRO A 34 3.09 4.81 8.31
N ALA A 35 4.22 5.46 8.60
CA ALA A 35 4.38 6.87 8.28
C ALA A 35 4.11 7.07 6.80
N SER A 36 3.20 8.00 6.46
CA SER A 36 2.90 8.32 5.07
C SER A 36 4.20 8.73 4.36
N ARG A 37 4.61 7.98 3.35
CA ARG A 37 5.84 8.22 2.59
C ARG A 37 5.54 9.06 1.35
N LYS A 38 6.36 10.10 1.11
CA LYS A 38 6.34 10.83 -0.17
C LYS A 38 7.23 10.09 -1.16
N ILE A 39 6.68 9.76 -2.32
CA ILE A 39 7.39 9.05 -3.39
C ILE A 39 7.37 9.93 -4.63
N GLU A 40 8.54 10.10 -5.23
CA GLU A 40 8.69 10.74 -6.54
C GLU A 40 9.16 9.72 -7.57
N MET A 41 8.50 9.71 -8.71
CA MET A 41 8.82 8.83 -9.83
C MET A 41 8.49 9.52 -11.15
N LYS A 42 9.26 9.19 -12.17
CA LYS A 42 9.02 9.66 -13.54
C LYS A 42 8.12 8.66 -14.23
N ARG A 43 7.17 9.17 -15.01
CA ARG A 43 6.32 8.34 -15.86
C ARG A 43 7.17 7.72 -16.97
N ASP A 44 7.04 6.42 -17.14
CA ASP A 44 7.59 5.68 -18.27
C ASP A 44 6.65 5.78 -19.49
N PRO A 45 7.19 5.93 -20.72
CA PRO A 45 6.37 6.07 -21.93
C PRO A 45 5.54 4.82 -22.26
N VAL A 46 5.95 3.63 -21.82
CA VAL A 46 5.29 2.35 -22.10
C VAL A 46 4.50 1.88 -20.88
N LEU A 47 5.11 1.90 -19.70
CA LEU A 47 4.54 1.33 -18.46
C LEU A 47 3.78 2.37 -17.61
N GLY A 48 3.78 3.64 -18.00
CA GLY A 48 3.21 4.70 -17.19
C GLY A 48 3.92 4.81 -15.84
N PHE A 49 3.19 4.80 -14.73
CA PHE A 49 3.79 4.77 -13.40
C PHE A 49 4.11 3.35 -12.90
N GLY A 50 3.76 2.32 -13.67
CA GLY A 50 4.10 0.94 -13.35
C GLY A 50 3.31 0.33 -12.19
N PHE A 51 2.18 0.89 -11.77
CA PHE A 51 1.32 0.28 -10.75
C PHE A 51 -0.15 0.27 -11.17
N VAL A 52 -0.92 -0.63 -10.55
CA VAL A 52 -2.37 -0.67 -10.68
C VAL A 52 -2.98 -0.31 -9.33
N ALA A 53 -3.88 0.68 -9.31
CA ALA A 53 -4.64 1.04 -8.12
C ALA A 53 -6.10 0.61 -8.22
N GLY A 54 -6.68 0.24 -7.08
CA GLY A 54 -8.11 0.06 -6.94
C GLY A 54 -8.83 1.41 -6.94
N SER A 55 -9.89 1.53 -7.74
CA SER A 55 -10.71 2.75 -7.84
C SER A 55 -11.69 2.92 -6.68
N GLU A 56 -11.93 1.86 -5.92
CA GLU A 56 -12.79 1.88 -4.73
C GLU A 56 -12.05 2.55 -3.58
N LYS A 57 -12.76 3.35 -2.77
CA LYS A 57 -12.15 4.07 -1.66
C LYS A 57 -11.96 3.12 -0.46
N PRO A 58 -10.77 3.07 0.16
CA PRO A 58 -9.58 3.86 -0.14
C PRO A 58 -8.82 3.37 -1.38
N VAL A 59 -8.23 4.30 -2.14
CA VAL A 59 -7.40 3.98 -3.30
C VAL A 59 -6.16 3.22 -2.83
N VAL A 60 -6.06 1.95 -3.19
CA VAL A 60 -4.97 1.04 -2.76
C VAL A 60 -4.21 0.50 -3.95
N VAL A 61 -2.89 0.37 -3.82
CA VAL A 61 -2.05 -0.30 -4.81
C VAL A 61 -2.36 -1.80 -4.79
N ARG A 62 -2.81 -2.33 -5.93
CA ARG A 62 -3.13 -3.75 -6.11
C ARG A 62 -1.94 -4.55 -6.62
N SER A 63 -1.16 -3.94 -7.49
CA SER A 63 0.05 -4.54 -8.04
C SER A 63 1.04 -3.48 -8.49
N VAL A 64 2.31 -3.90 -8.55
CA VAL A 64 3.42 -3.14 -9.12
C VAL A 64 4.02 -3.97 -10.25
N THR A 65 4.29 -3.30 -11.35
CA THR A 65 4.87 -3.87 -12.57
C THR A 65 6.36 -4.07 -12.35
N PRO A 66 6.87 -5.29 -12.52
CA PRO A 66 8.31 -5.55 -12.44
C PRO A 66 9.10 -4.71 -13.44
N GLY A 67 10.22 -4.14 -13.01
CA GLY A 67 11.04 -3.21 -13.80
C GLY A 67 10.39 -1.85 -14.10
N GLY A 68 9.21 -1.57 -13.53
CA GLY A 68 8.49 -0.30 -13.70
C GLY A 68 8.95 0.79 -12.73
N PRO A 69 8.54 2.06 -12.95
CA PRO A 69 8.98 3.20 -12.12
C PRO A 69 8.61 3.13 -10.63
N SER A 70 7.57 2.37 -10.30
CA SER A 70 7.10 2.14 -8.93
C SER A 70 7.76 0.95 -8.24
N GLU A 71 8.55 0.14 -8.95
CA GLU A 71 9.26 -1.01 -8.36
C GLU A 71 10.18 -0.55 -7.22
N GLY A 72 10.09 -1.24 -6.07
CA GLY A 72 10.84 -0.90 -4.86
C GLY A 72 10.39 0.38 -4.14
N LYS A 73 9.46 1.16 -4.72
CA LYS A 73 8.92 2.39 -4.10
C LYS A 73 7.54 2.18 -3.50
N LEU A 74 6.66 1.53 -4.26
CA LEU A 74 5.33 1.13 -3.84
C LEU A 74 5.29 -0.37 -3.60
N ILE A 75 4.43 -0.78 -2.68
CA ILE A 75 4.18 -2.17 -2.34
C ILE A 75 2.67 -2.43 -2.46
N PRO A 76 2.24 -3.58 -3.00
CA PRO A 76 0.82 -3.97 -2.95
C PRO A 76 0.27 -3.87 -1.52
N GLY A 77 -0.87 -3.22 -1.37
CA GLY A 77 -1.47 -2.88 -0.07
C GLY A 77 -1.20 -1.44 0.39
N ASP A 78 -0.26 -0.73 -0.24
CA ASP A 78 -0.06 0.70 0.04
C ASP A 78 -1.32 1.51 -0.30
N GLN A 79 -1.72 2.36 0.63
CA GLN A 79 -2.83 3.29 0.42
C GLN A 79 -2.32 4.59 -0.19
N ILE A 80 -2.87 4.96 -1.34
CA ILE A 80 -2.62 6.24 -1.98
C ILE A 80 -3.50 7.28 -1.30
N ILE A 81 -2.87 8.19 -0.57
CA ILE A 81 -3.57 9.25 0.17
C ILE A 81 -3.66 10.52 -0.68
N LYS A 82 -2.60 10.82 -1.45
CA LYS A 82 -2.48 11.99 -2.31
C LYS A 82 -1.70 11.68 -3.59
N ILE A 83 -2.02 12.38 -4.67
CA ILE A 83 -1.25 12.40 -5.92
C ILE A 83 -1.01 13.85 -6.28
N ASN A 84 0.25 14.25 -6.47
CA ASN A 84 0.63 15.66 -6.74
C ASN A 84 -0.01 16.66 -5.75
N ASP A 85 0.07 16.35 -4.45
CA ASP A 85 -0.53 17.11 -3.34
C ASP A 85 -2.08 17.15 -3.29
N GLU A 86 -2.77 16.54 -4.26
CA GLU A 86 -4.22 16.44 -4.28
C GLU A 86 -4.72 15.17 -3.55
N PRO A 87 -5.64 15.28 -2.58
CA PRO A 87 -6.17 14.12 -1.85
C PRO A 87 -7.08 13.25 -2.72
N VAL A 88 -6.71 11.98 -2.90
CA VAL A 88 -7.49 11.04 -3.72
C VAL A 88 -8.62 10.36 -2.94
N SER A 89 -8.61 10.43 -1.60
CA SER A 89 -9.68 9.90 -0.76
C SER A 89 -11.01 10.63 -0.95
N THR A 90 -10.97 11.92 -1.28
CA THR A 90 -12.16 12.73 -1.55
C THR A 90 -12.44 12.88 -3.05
N ALA A 91 -11.41 12.82 -3.89
CA ALA A 91 -11.54 12.93 -5.34
C ALA A 91 -12.44 11.82 -5.97
N PRO A 92 -13.17 12.14 -7.06
CA PRO A 92 -13.83 11.13 -7.88
C PRO A 92 -12.80 10.33 -8.71
N ARG A 93 -13.18 9.12 -9.12
CA ARG A 93 -12.29 8.23 -9.91
C ARG A 93 -11.70 8.89 -11.15
N GLU A 94 -12.49 9.70 -11.85
CA GLU A 94 -12.09 10.37 -13.08
C GLU A 94 -10.96 11.37 -12.81
N ARG A 95 -11.05 12.08 -11.68
CA ARG A 95 -10.00 12.99 -11.24
C ARG A 95 -8.71 12.26 -10.89
N VAL A 96 -8.82 11.11 -10.23
CA VAL A 96 -7.64 10.27 -9.92
C VAL A 96 -6.95 9.82 -11.20
N ILE A 97 -7.71 9.45 -12.24
CA ILE A 97 -7.17 9.10 -13.55
C ILE A 97 -6.44 10.30 -14.17
N ASP A 98 -7.04 11.49 -14.16
CA ASP A 98 -6.39 12.70 -14.72
C ASP A 98 -5.08 13.05 -14.02
N LEU A 99 -4.95 12.78 -12.71
CA LEU A 99 -3.74 13.04 -11.94
C LEU A 99 -2.58 12.10 -12.28
N VAL A 100 -2.87 10.90 -12.81
CA VAL A 100 -1.87 9.90 -13.21
C VAL A 100 -1.71 9.79 -14.73
N ARG A 101 -2.42 10.63 -15.49
CA ARG A 101 -2.52 10.54 -16.94
C ARG A 101 -1.30 11.05 -17.70
#